data_AF-A0A0W0VBM3-F1
#
_entry.id   AF-A0A0W0VBM3-F1
#
_cell.length_a   1.000
_cell.length_b   1.000
_cell.length_c   1.000
_cell.angle_alpha   90.00
_cell.angle_beta   90.00
_cell.angle_gamma   90.00
#
_symmetry.space_group_name_H-M   'P 1'
#
loop_
_entity.id
_entity.type
_entity.pdbx_description
1 polymer ?
#
loop_
_entity_poly.entity_id
_entity_poly.type
_entity_poly.pdbx_seq_one_letter_code
_entity_poly.pdbx_strand_id
1 'polypeptide(L)'
;MADIYLSYSFKDEVLLISCSHNAFNSLVGSGAHTAPNTISHNKTVANDKELKNWLHDEFSAIKTHSDYSSVKKVVYIGDVNLNHSAKSEFPLFIRDNFIKDHFSPHPVQKVLFSADEDIVQDARALNIPDATVVITQSSKPAASQIINQMQANKKPASQNQGDEFGILTEENEEDENWVPPENEFKSIFKGDRYSMFHHDASASKKNIQKDNPEPDSPESGM
;
A
#
# COMPACT_ATOMS: atom_id res chain seq x y z
N MET A 1 -1.74 1.74 -24.32
CA MET A 1 -1.85 0.32 -23.93
C MET A 1 -0.60 -0.02 -23.15
N ALA A 2 -0.74 -0.74 -22.05
CA ALA A 2 0.36 -1.15 -21.20
C ALA A 2 0.35 -2.67 -21.05
N ASP A 3 1.53 -3.29 -21.12
CA ASP A 3 1.70 -4.69 -20.78
C ASP A 3 1.84 -4.84 -19.27
N ILE A 4 0.94 -5.61 -18.67
CA ILE A 4 0.91 -5.84 -17.24
C ILE A 4 1.20 -7.32 -16.98
N TYR A 5 2.13 -7.57 -16.07
CA TYR A 5 2.55 -8.89 -15.64
C TYR A 5 2.07 -9.13 -14.22
N LEU A 6 1.31 -10.19 -14.02
CA LEU A 6 0.86 -10.68 -12.73
C LEU A 6 1.55 -12.00 -12.44
N SER A 7 2.20 -12.12 -11.29
CA SER A 7 2.78 -13.37 -10.82
C SER A 7 2.33 -13.62 -9.39
N TYR A 8 2.08 -14.87 -9.03
CA TYR A 8 1.73 -15.22 -7.67
C TYR A 8 2.32 -16.55 -7.23
N SER A 9 2.47 -16.72 -5.92
CA SER A 9 2.91 -17.96 -5.31
C SER A 9 2.29 -18.13 -3.92
N PHE A 10 2.25 -19.39 -3.47
CA PHE A 10 1.86 -19.76 -2.12
C PHE A 10 3.11 -20.17 -1.35
N LYS A 11 3.36 -19.53 -0.21
CA LYS A 11 4.51 -19.84 0.64
C LYS A 11 4.18 -19.60 2.10
N ASP A 12 4.39 -20.60 2.96
CA ASP A 12 4.23 -20.49 4.41
C ASP A 12 2.86 -19.88 4.82
N GLU A 13 1.77 -20.37 4.22
CA GLU A 13 0.39 -19.87 4.43
C GLU A 13 0.18 -18.40 3.97
N VAL A 14 1.11 -17.84 3.20
CA VAL A 14 1.03 -16.51 2.59
C VAL A 14 0.85 -16.64 1.08
N LEU A 15 -0.15 -15.93 0.56
CA LEU A 15 -0.30 -15.69 -0.86
C LEU A 15 0.46 -14.40 -1.22
N LEU A 16 1.51 -14.53 -2.02
CA LEU A 16 2.25 -13.41 -2.59
C LEU A 16 1.72 -13.15 -3.99
N ILE A 17 1.23 -11.94 -4.25
CA ILE A 17 0.77 -11.50 -5.57
C ILE A 17 1.61 -10.30 -5.97
N SER A 18 2.16 -10.32 -7.18
CA SER A 18 3.01 -9.26 -7.70
C SER A 18 2.56 -8.80 -9.08
N CYS A 19 2.26 -7.52 -9.22
CA CYS A 19 1.72 -6.93 -10.45
C CYS A 19 2.55 -5.73 -10.92
N SER A 20 3.14 -5.80 -12.11
CA SER A 20 4.05 -4.76 -12.60
C SER A 20 4.00 -4.62 -14.12
N HIS A 21 4.45 -3.47 -14.63
CA HIS A 21 4.78 -3.28 -16.04
C HIS A 21 5.99 -4.11 -16.51
N ASN A 22 6.76 -4.67 -15.56
CA ASN A 22 7.96 -5.44 -15.86
C ASN A 22 7.83 -6.88 -15.33
N ALA A 23 8.00 -7.86 -16.21
CA ALA A 23 7.95 -9.28 -15.87
C ALA A 23 8.93 -9.67 -14.75
N PHE A 24 10.14 -9.09 -14.75
CA PHE A 24 11.15 -9.34 -13.71
C PHE A 24 10.67 -8.87 -12.33
N ASN A 25 10.12 -7.66 -12.23
CA ASN A 25 9.59 -7.14 -10.96
C ASN A 25 8.41 -7.99 -10.47
N SER A 26 7.54 -8.42 -11.40
CA SER A 26 6.45 -9.33 -11.10
C SER A 26 6.98 -10.64 -10.48
N LEU A 27 7.92 -11.32 -11.14
CA LEU A 27 8.50 -12.58 -10.66
C LEU A 27 9.26 -12.46 -9.34
N VAL A 28 10.04 -11.39 -9.17
CA VAL A 28 10.80 -11.16 -7.93
C VAL A 28 9.86 -10.89 -6.76
N GLY A 29 8.83 -10.08 -6.97
CA GLY A 29 7.83 -9.77 -5.94
C GLY A 29 6.99 -10.98 -5.53
N SER A 30 6.68 -11.89 -6.45
CA SER A 30 6.00 -13.14 -6.12
C SER A 30 6.92 -14.19 -5.50
N GLY A 31 8.20 -13.87 -5.28
CA GLY A 31 9.15 -14.77 -4.62
C GLY A 31 9.58 -15.95 -5.48
N ALA A 32 9.57 -15.83 -6.82
CA ALA A 32 9.88 -16.92 -7.75
C ALA A 32 11.22 -17.62 -7.52
N HIS A 33 12.19 -16.91 -6.95
CA HIS A 33 13.51 -17.46 -6.59
C HIS A 33 13.48 -18.34 -5.34
N THR A 34 12.39 -18.30 -4.55
CA THR A 34 12.20 -19.13 -3.33
C THR A 34 10.97 -20.02 -3.38
N ALA A 35 10.08 -19.85 -4.35
CA ALA A 35 8.84 -20.60 -4.49
C ALA A 35 8.81 -21.31 -5.86
N PRO A 36 9.02 -22.65 -5.91
CA PRO A 36 9.15 -23.39 -7.17
C PRO A 36 7.86 -23.38 -8.02
N ASN A 37 6.71 -23.09 -7.43
CA ASN A 37 5.39 -23.10 -8.09
C ASN A 37 4.85 -21.67 -8.30
N THR A 38 5.70 -20.76 -8.79
CA THR A 38 5.21 -19.43 -9.17
C THR A 38 4.44 -19.51 -10.48
N ILE A 39 3.23 -18.95 -10.49
CA ILE A 39 2.37 -18.86 -11.66
C ILE A 39 2.42 -17.42 -12.16
N SER A 40 2.56 -17.24 -13.47
CA SER A 40 2.68 -15.92 -14.10
C SER A 40 1.76 -15.80 -15.30
N HIS A 41 1.03 -14.67 -15.35
CA HIS A 41 0.13 -14.29 -16.42
C HIS A 41 0.49 -12.88 -16.90
N ASN A 42 0.16 -12.58 -18.15
CA ASN A 42 0.35 -11.24 -18.70
C ASN A 42 -0.86 -10.82 -19.52
N LYS A 43 -1.15 -9.51 -19.52
CA LYS A 43 -2.17 -8.92 -20.37
C LYS A 43 -1.78 -7.53 -20.81
N THR A 44 -1.97 -7.26 -22.09
CA THR A 44 -1.98 -5.89 -22.62
C THR A 44 -3.33 -5.26 -22.32
N VAL A 45 -3.35 -4.16 -21.58
CA VAL A 45 -4.59 -3.45 -21.20
C VAL A 45 -4.61 -2.06 -21.82
N ALA A 46 -5.80 -1.60 -22.21
CA ALA A 46 -5.99 -0.29 -22.82
C ALA A 46 -6.31 0.81 -21.80
N ASN A 47 -6.94 0.47 -20.68
CA ASN A 47 -7.40 1.42 -19.66
C ASN A 47 -7.61 0.75 -18.29
N ASP A 48 -7.82 1.58 -17.27
CA ASP A 48 -7.97 1.13 -15.87
C ASP A 48 -9.20 0.25 -15.63
N LYS A 49 -10.27 0.43 -16.40
CA LYS A 49 -11.47 -0.41 -16.29
C LYS A 49 -11.18 -1.83 -16.77
N GLU A 50 -10.48 -1.95 -17.89
CA GLU A 50 -10.04 -3.25 -18.41
C GLU A 50 -9.05 -3.92 -17.45
N LEU A 51 -8.09 -3.16 -16.92
CA LEU A 51 -7.15 -3.66 -15.92
C LEU A 51 -7.87 -4.17 -14.66
N LYS A 52 -8.81 -3.39 -14.11
CA LYS A 52 -9.59 -3.78 -12.93
C LYS A 52 -10.39 -5.06 -13.18
N ASN A 53 -11.03 -5.19 -14.35
CA ASN A 53 -11.79 -6.38 -14.71
C ASN A 53 -10.88 -7.61 -14.85
N TRP A 54 -9.74 -7.45 -15.52
CA TRP A 54 -8.79 -8.55 -15.65
C TRP A 54 -8.24 -8.98 -14.28
N LEU A 55 -7.83 -8.05 -13.42
CA LEU A 55 -7.38 -8.38 -12.06
C LEU A 55 -8.47 -9.08 -11.24
N HIS A 56 -9.74 -8.68 -11.40
CA HIS A 56 -10.86 -9.36 -10.74
C HIS A 56 -10.95 -10.84 -11.17
N ASP A 57 -10.82 -11.11 -12.47
CA ASP A 57 -10.86 -12.47 -13.00
C ASP A 57 -9.66 -13.30 -12.53
N GLU A 58 -8.45 -12.72 -12.60
CA GLU A 58 -7.22 -13.35 -12.11
C GLU A 58 -7.29 -13.67 -10.61
N PHE A 59 -7.71 -12.71 -9.79
CA PHE A 59 -7.85 -12.94 -8.36
C PHE A 59 -8.92 -13.98 -8.05
N SER A 60 -9.97 -14.07 -8.87
CA SER A 60 -10.99 -15.13 -8.73
C SER A 60 -10.42 -16.49 -9.08
N ALA A 61 -9.60 -16.58 -10.14
CA ALA A 61 -8.90 -17.81 -10.51
C ALA A 61 -7.91 -18.26 -9.41
N ILE A 62 -7.14 -17.35 -8.81
CA ILE A 62 -6.22 -17.67 -7.69
C ILE A 62 -6.96 -18.37 -6.54
N LYS A 63 -8.18 -17.93 -6.21
CA LYS A 63 -9.00 -18.51 -5.14
C LYS A 63 -9.45 -19.96 -5.41
N THR A 64 -9.40 -20.40 -6.67
CA THR A 64 -9.73 -21.78 -7.05
C THR A 64 -8.53 -22.73 -6.95
N HIS A 65 -7.34 -22.21 -6.71
CA HIS A 65 -6.12 -23.02 -6.57
C HIS A 65 -6.20 -23.89 -5.30
N SER A 66 -5.69 -25.13 -5.37
CA SER A 66 -5.73 -26.08 -4.25
C SER A 66 -5.11 -25.54 -2.97
N ASP A 67 -4.01 -24.80 -3.13
CA ASP A 67 -3.23 -24.28 -2.00
C ASP A 67 -3.88 -23.06 -1.34
N TYR A 68 -4.90 -22.45 -1.98
CA TYR A 68 -5.57 -21.26 -1.46
C TYR A 68 -6.24 -21.51 -0.10
N SER A 69 -6.72 -22.73 0.16
CA SER A 69 -7.36 -23.07 1.44
C SER A 69 -6.40 -22.96 2.64
N SER A 70 -5.09 -22.99 2.41
CA SER A 70 -4.07 -22.84 3.46
C SER A 70 -3.69 -21.37 3.72
N VAL A 71 -4.17 -20.43 2.92
CA VAL A 71 -3.79 -19.02 3.00
C VAL A 71 -4.36 -18.39 4.28
N LYS A 72 -3.48 -17.76 5.05
CA LYS A 72 -3.82 -16.95 6.24
C LYS A 72 -3.57 -15.47 6.04
N LYS A 73 -2.78 -15.07 5.03
CA LYS A 73 -2.46 -13.68 4.72
C LYS A 73 -2.22 -13.50 3.22
N VAL A 74 -2.61 -12.35 2.69
CA VAL A 74 -2.26 -11.94 1.32
C VAL A 74 -1.30 -10.75 1.37
N VAL A 75 -0.25 -10.80 0.56
CA VAL A 75 0.63 -9.66 0.30
C VAL A 75 0.53 -9.33 -1.18
N TYR A 76 -0.02 -8.15 -1.47
CA TYR A 76 -0.06 -7.60 -2.81
C TYR A 76 1.14 -6.66 -2.99
N ILE A 77 1.91 -6.87 -4.05
CA ILE A 77 3.08 -6.09 -4.40
C ILE A 77 2.83 -5.55 -5.80
N GLY A 78 3.02 -4.25 -6.04
CA GLY A 78 2.85 -3.77 -7.40
C GLY A 78 3.27 -2.34 -7.67
N ASP A 79 3.36 -2.01 -8.95
CA ASP A 79 3.61 -0.64 -9.38
C ASP A 79 2.47 0.27 -8.89
N VAL A 80 2.85 1.39 -8.28
CA VAL A 80 1.88 2.33 -7.73
C VAL A 80 1.06 3.03 -8.83
N ASN A 81 1.68 3.26 -9.98
CA ASN A 81 1.11 3.84 -11.19
C ASN A 81 0.81 2.78 -12.26
N LEU A 82 0.31 1.61 -11.86
CA LEU A 82 0.00 0.51 -12.78
C LEU A 82 -0.88 0.99 -13.95
N ASN A 83 -0.57 0.59 -15.19
CA ASN A 83 -1.20 1.08 -16.43
C ASN A 83 -0.91 2.57 -16.79
N HIS A 84 -0.14 3.27 -15.97
CA HIS A 84 0.24 4.68 -16.16
C HIS A 84 1.76 4.88 -16.04
N SER A 85 2.53 4.03 -16.72
CA SER A 85 4.00 4.12 -16.72
C SER A 85 4.52 5.55 -16.93
N ALA A 86 5.47 5.95 -16.09
CA ALA A 86 6.10 7.27 -16.04
C ALA A 86 5.15 8.46 -15.80
N LYS A 87 3.92 8.21 -15.33
CA LYS A 87 2.97 9.27 -14.94
C LYS A 87 2.61 9.16 -13.46
N SER A 88 2.36 10.31 -12.85
CA SER A 88 1.77 10.41 -11.49
C SER A 88 0.24 10.24 -11.55
N GLU A 89 -0.19 9.12 -12.15
CA GLU A 89 -1.59 8.70 -12.22
C GLU A 89 -1.71 7.34 -11.51
N PHE A 90 -2.61 7.26 -10.53
CA PHE A 90 -2.71 6.11 -9.63
C PHE A 90 -4.10 5.47 -9.77
N PRO A 91 -4.19 4.23 -10.29
CA PRO A 91 -5.47 3.57 -10.50
C PRO A 91 -6.30 3.48 -9.22
N LEU A 92 -7.59 3.76 -9.32
CA LEU A 92 -8.49 3.78 -8.15
C LEU A 92 -8.50 2.45 -7.39
N PHE A 93 -8.37 1.31 -8.08
CA PHE A 93 -8.38 -0.01 -7.43
C PHE A 93 -7.16 -0.29 -6.53
N ILE A 94 -6.06 0.45 -6.72
CA ILE A 94 -4.90 0.41 -5.83
C ILE A 94 -5.20 1.23 -4.56
N ARG A 95 -5.88 2.36 -4.74
CA ARG A 95 -6.20 3.34 -3.70
C ARG A 95 -7.36 2.91 -2.80
N ASP A 96 -8.33 2.17 -3.34
CA ASP A 96 -9.54 1.74 -2.63
C ASP A 96 -9.37 0.36 -1.95
N ASN A 97 -10.49 -0.20 -1.46
CA ASN A 97 -10.50 -1.51 -0.80
C ASN A 97 -10.63 -2.69 -1.77
N PHE A 98 -10.60 -2.50 -3.09
CA PHE A 98 -10.84 -3.56 -4.09
C PHE A 98 -10.07 -4.86 -3.80
N ILE A 99 -8.75 -4.76 -3.59
CA ILE A 99 -7.90 -5.92 -3.31
C ILE A 99 -8.27 -6.55 -1.96
N LYS A 100 -8.56 -5.72 -0.96
CA LYS A 100 -8.93 -6.16 0.39
C LYS A 100 -10.26 -6.90 0.39
N ASP A 101 -11.26 -6.35 -0.29
CA ASP A 101 -12.59 -6.92 -0.40
C ASP A 101 -12.54 -8.26 -1.14
N HIS A 102 -11.69 -8.39 -2.15
CA HIS A 102 -11.60 -9.62 -2.94
C HIS A 102 -11.01 -10.81 -2.19
N PHE A 103 -10.12 -10.55 -1.22
CA PHE A 103 -9.43 -11.56 -0.42
C PHE A 103 -9.92 -11.62 1.03
N SER A 104 -10.98 -10.90 1.38
CA SER A 104 -11.66 -11.05 2.67
C SER A 104 -12.10 -12.51 2.87
N PRO A 105 -11.93 -13.10 4.07
CA PRO A 105 -11.57 -12.47 5.35
C PRO A 105 -10.06 -12.37 5.62
N HIS A 106 -9.19 -12.73 4.67
CA HIS A 106 -7.75 -12.73 4.91
C HIS A 106 -7.21 -11.29 5.04
N PRO A 107 -6.31 -11.02 6.01
CA PRO A 107 -5.62 -9.74 6.08
C PRO A 107 -4.79 -9.53 4.82
N VAL A 108 -4.98 -8.38 4.19
CA VAL A 108 -4.25 -7.95 2.99
C VAL A 108 -3.26 -6.85 3.34
N GLN A 109 -2.01 -7.02 2.93
CA GLN A 109 -0.99 -5.96 2.99
C GLN A 109 -0.61 -5.55 1.57
N LYS A 110 -0.58 -4.25 1.29
CA LYS A 110 -0.12 -3.71 0.01
C LYS A 110 1.31 -3.19 0.14
N VAL A 111 2.17 -3.52 -0.82
CA VAL A 111 3.50 -2.96 -0.99
C VAL A 111 3.56 -2.35 -2.39
N LEU A 112 3.51 -1.03 -2.44
CA LEU A 112 3.46 -0.29 -3.70
C LEU A 112 4.84 0.25 -4.01
N PHE A 113 5.29 0.14 -5.25
CA PHE A 113 6.61 0.60 -5.65
C PHE A 113 6.59 1.42 -6.93
N SER A 114 7.64 2.20 -7.12
CA SER A 114 7.99 2.83 -8.40
C SER A 114 9.51 3.03 -8.45
N ALA A 115 10.05 3.06 -9.67
CA ALA A 115 11.44 3.43 -9.90
C ALA A 115 11.66 4.95 -9.87
N ASP A 116 10.59 5.73 -9.96
CA ASP A 116 10.59 7.19 -9.94
C ASP A 116 10.26 7.70 -8.53
N GLU A 117 11.18 8.50 -7.98
CA GLU A 117 11.06 9.07 -6.64
C GLU A 117 9.87 10.04 -6.54
N ASP A 118 9.63 10.87 -7.55
CA ASP A 118 8.55 11.86 -7.53
C ASP A 118 7.18 11.15 -7.46
N ILE A 119 7.03 10.08 -8.25
CA ILE A 119 5.82 9.24 -8.23
C ILE A 119 5.62 8.58 -6.86
N VAL A 120 6.69 8.19 -6.18
CA VAL A 120 6.57 7.63 -4.82
C VAL A 120 6.18 8.69 -3.81
N GLN A 121 6.74 9.89 -3.88
CA GLN A 121 6.37 10.97 -2.96
C GLN A 121 4.91 11.38 -3.14
N ASP A 122 4.44 11.51 -4.38
CA ASP A 122 3.04 11.76 -4.70
C ASP A 122 2.13 10.65 -4.16
N ALA A 123 2.51 9.38 -4.35
CA ALA A 123 1.75 8.25 -3.82
C ALA A 123 1.71 8.21 -2.29
N ARG A 124 2.80 8.59 -1.61
CA ARG A 124 2.83 8.69 -0.13
C ARG A 124 1.88 9.77 0.36
N ALA A 125 1.82 10.90 -0.34
CA ALA A 125 0.90 11.99 0.00
C ALA A 125 -0.58 11.58 -0.06
N LEU A 126 -0.92 10.55 -0.85
CA LEU A 126 -2.28 10.01 -0.94
C LEU A 126 -2.73 9.19 0.28
N ASN A 127 -1.83 8.82 1.20
CA ASN A 127 -2.12 8.00 2.38
C ASN A 127 -2.99 6.76 2.05
N ILE A 128 -2.54 5.96 1.07
CA ILE A 128 -3.27 4.78 0.62
C ILE A 128 -3.40 3.78 1.80
N PRO A 129 -4.62 3.32 2.14
CA PRO A 129 -4.83 2.40 3.25
C PRO A 129 -4.07 1.08 3.09
N ASP A 130 -3.57 0.55 4.21
CA ASP A 130 -2.90 -0.74 4.30
C ASP A 130 -1.70 -0.91 3.35
N ALA A 131 -1.12 0.22 2.89
CA ALA A 131 -0.04 0.27 1.90
C ALA A 131 1.27 0.79 2.48
N THR A 132 2.37 0.11 2.13
CA THR A 132 3.73 0.62 2.27
C THR A 132 4.23 1.04 0.89
N VAL A 133 4.60 2.31 0.71
CA VAL A 133 5.07 2.84 -0.59
C VAL A 133 6.60 3.00 -0.58
N VAL A 134 7.27 2.35 -1.54
CA VAL A 134 8.73 2.20 -1.59
C VAL A 134 9.31 2.65 -2.92
N ILE A 135 10.52 3.22 -2.89
CA ILE A 135 11.28 3.53 -4.11
C ILE A 135 12.12 2.30 -4.46
N THR A 136 12.01 1.82 -5.69
CA THR A 136 12.86 0.75 -6.21
C THR A 136 13.84 1.36 -7.21
N GLN A 137 15.02 1.79 -6.74
CA GLN A 137 16.08 2.20 -7.67
C GLN A 137 16.41 1.03 -8.59
N SER A 138 15.98 1.12 -9.85
CA SER A 138 16.30 0.24 -10.97
C SER A 138 16.70 -1.20 -10.60
N SER A 139 15.75 -2.14 -10.61
CA SER A 139 15.98 -3.58 -10.82
C SER A 139 16.99 -4.32 -9.92
N LYS A 140 17.34 -3.82 -8.72
CA LYS A 140 18.13 -4.56 -7.72
C LYS A 140 17.62 -4.20 -6.32
N PRO A 141 17.78 -5.07 -5.32
CA PRO A 141 16.81 -5.96 -4.67
C PRO A 141 15.90 -5.35 -3.56
N ALA A 142 15.33 -4.15 -3.72
CA ALA A 142 14.59 -3.48 -2.63
C ALA A 142 13.27 -4.17 -2.20
N ALA A 143 12.47 -4.70 -3.14
CA ALA A 143 11.21 -5.38 -2.81
C ALA A 143 11.46 -6.68 -2.02
N SER A 144 12.47 -7.47 -2.41
CA SER A 144 12.86 -8.69 -1.70
C SER A 144 13.39 -8.41 -0.29
N GLN A 145 14.15 -7.32 -0.09
CA GLN A 145 14.62 -6.94 1.24
C GLN A 145 13.47 -6.60 2.18
N ILE A 146 12.42 -5.95 1.69
CA ILE A 146 11.25 -5.60 2.51
C ILE A 146 10.36 -6.81 2.76
N ILE A 147 10.17 -7.71 1.78
CA ILE A 147 9.52 -9.02 2.01
C ILE A 147 10.26 -9.80 3.11
N ASN A 148 11.60 -9.84 3.03
CA ASN A 148 12.44 -10.50 4.02
C ASN A 148 12.34 -9.82 5.40
N GLN A 149 12.29 -8.49 5.48
CA GLN A 149 12.09 -7.76 6.73
C GLN A 149 10.68 -7.98 7.32
N MET A 150 9.65 -8.02 6.47
CA MET A 150 8.26 -8.29 6.89
C MET A 150 8.05 -9.74 7.32
N GLN A 151 8.82 -10.68 6.77
CA GLN A 151 8.88 -12.08 7.21
C GLN A 151 9.72 -12.25 8.49
N ALA A 152 10.84 -11.53 8.62
CA ALA A 152 11.70 -11.58 9.79
C ALA A 152 11.06 -10.96 11.05
N ASN A 153 10.28 -9.88 10.89
CA ASN A 153 9.56 -9.23 11.98
C ASN A 153 8.32 -10.00 12.47
N LYS A 154 8.14 -11.26 12.03
CA LYS A 154 7.09 -12.19 12.48
C LYS A 154 7.61 -13.38 13.30
N LYS A 155 8.87 -13.39 13.77
CA LYS A 155 9.25 -14.36 14.81
C LYS A 155 8.47 -14.07 16.10
N PRO A 156 7.86 -15.07 16.75
CA PRO A 156 7.05 -14.87 17.94
C PRO A 156 7.95 -14.38 19.08
N ALA A 157 7.53 -13.30 19.73
CA ALA A 157 8.03 -12.96 21.05
C ALA A 157 7.49 -13.99 22.05
N SER A 158 8.21 -15.09 22.25
CA SER A 158 8.28 -15.80 23.54
C SER A 158 9.25 -16.98 23.47
N GLN A 159 10.35 -16.93 24.22
CA GLN A 159 10.58 -17.74 25.43
C GLN A 159 12.06 -17.74 25.82
N ASN A 160 12.30 -17.27 27.04
CA ASN A 160 13.28 -17.71 28.03
C ASN A 160 14.75 -17.79 27.58
N GLN A 161 15.50 -16.73 27.90
CA GLN A 161 16.87 -16.90 28.38
C GLN A 161 16.80 -17.61 29.74
N GLY A 162 16.91 -18.93 29.70
CA GLY A 162 17.35 -19.71 30.85
C GLY A 162 18.87 -19.61 30.93
N ASP A 163 19.33 -18.98 32.00
CA ASP A 163 20.49 -19.31 32.83
C ASP A 163 21.65 -20.08 32.19
N GLU A 164 22.77 -19.39 32.03
CA GLU A 164 24.08 -20.02 32.23
C GLU A 164 25.03 -19.03 32.93
N PHE A 165 25.58 -19.49 34.06
CA PHE A 165 26.60 -18.92 34.95
C PHE A 165 26.17 -17.97 36.08
N GLY A 166 26.11 -18.54 37.29
CA GLY A 166 26.34 -17.79 38.52
C GLY A 166 25.77 -18.41 39.80
N ILE A 167 26.30 -19.56 40.24
CA ILE A 167 26.15 -20.00 41.63
C ILE A 167 26.80 -18.94 42.53
N LEU A 168 26.07 -18.41 43.52
CA LEU A 168 26.54 -18.18 44.89
C LEU A 168 25.34 -18.13 45.84
N THR A 169 25.57 -18.73 47.00
CA THR A 169 24.65 -19.17 48.05
C THR A 169 24.36 -18.12 49.12
N GLU A 170 23.30 -18.41 49.86
CA GLU A 170 23.07 -18.14 51.30
C GLU A 170 22.62 -16.74 51.77
N GLU A 171 21.46 -16.79 52.44
CA GLU A 171 21.11 -16.09 53.68
C GLU A 171 20.94 -14.57 53.67
N ASN A 172 19.68 -14.13 53.80
CA ASN A 172 19.18 -13.15 54.78
C ASN A 172 17.70 -12.92 54.48
N GLU A 173 16.82 -13.38 55.37
CA GLU A 173 16.26 -12.59 56.48
C GLU A 173 15.15 -11.64 56.01
N GLU A 174 14.12 -11.65 56.84
CA GLU A 174 12.81 -11.03 56.74
C GLU A 174 12.89 -9.55 56.37
N ASP A 175 11.94 -9.07 55.57
CA ASP A 175 11.29 -7.80 55.89
C ASP A 175 9.94 -7.67 55.18
N GLU A 176 8.90 -7.78 56.00
CA GLU A 176 7.59 -7.23 55.77
C GLU A 176 7.70 -5.71 55.57
N ASN A 177 7.29 -5.20 54.40
CA ASN A 177 6.49 -3.97 54.27
C ASN A 177 6.40 -3.56 52.80
N TRP A 178 5.31 -3.91 52.13
CA TRP A 178 4.83 -3.07 51.05
C TRP A 178 3.31 -3.02 51.01
N VAL A 179 2.80 -1.86 51.39
CA VAL A 179 1.39 -1.44 51.31
C VAL A 179 1.15 -0.84 49.92
N PRO A 180 0.04 -1.17 49.23
CA PRO A 180 -0.28 -0.57 47.94
C PRO A 180 -0.76 0.89 48.13
N PRO A 181 -0.28 1.87 47.33
CA PRO A 181 -0.90 3.19 47.32
C PRO A 181 -2.23 3.16 46.56
N GLU A 182 -3.28 3.55 47.26
CA GLU A 182 -4.59 3.89 46.73
C GLU A 182 -4.54 5.15 45.85
N ASN A 183 -5.39 5.17 44.82
CA ASN A 183 -5.97 6.33 44.13
C ASN A 183 -5.05 7.42 43.53
N GLU A 184 -5.15 7.61 42.21
CA GLU A 184 -5.86 8.77 41.66
C GLU A 184 -5.93 8.73 40.12
N PHE A 185 -7.16 8.70 39.61
CA PHE A 185 -7.53 9.16 38.27
C PHE A 185 -6.93 10.54 37.98
N LYS A 186 -6.10 10.68 36.93
CA LYS A 186 -6.03 11.92 36.15
C LYS A 186 -5.85 11.63 34.67
N SER A 187 -6.94 11.86 33.92
CA SER A 187 -6.94 11.90 32.46
C SER A 187 -6.07 13.05 31.96
N ILE A 188 -5.22 12.80 30.96
CA ILE A 188 -4.49 13.84 30.26
C ILE A 188 -5.17 14.04 28.90
N PHE A 189 -6.24 14.83 28.89
CA PHE A 189 -6.71 15.55 27.72
C PHE A 189 -6.70 17.03 28.06
N LYS A 190 -5.65 17.74 27.65
CA LYS A 190 -5.69 19.20 27.55
C LYS A 190 -6.30 19.53 26.20
N GLY A 191 -7.56 19.96 26.23
CA GLY A 191 -8.17 20.70 25.14
C GLY A 191 -7.57 22.10 25.08
N ASP A 192 -7.23 22.53 23.87
CA ASP A 192 -7.31 23.93 23.51
C ASP A 192 -8.48 24.14 22.55
N ARG A 193 -9.15 25.25 22.82
CA ARG A 193 -10.51 25.60 22.45
C ARG A 193 -10.52 26.19 21.04
N TYR A 194 -11.38 25.68 20.15
CA TYR A 194 -11.85 26.45 18.99
C TYR A 194 -13.23 27.02 19.30
N SER A 195 -13.27 28.32 19.59
CA SER A 195 -14.49 29.11 19.63
C SER A 195 -14.75 29.75 18.27
N MET A 196 -15.85 29.30 17.65
CA MET A 196 -16.89 30.02 16.90
C MET A 196 -16.53 31.12 15.89
N PHE A 197 -16.99 30.85 14.65
CA PHE A 197 -17.78 31.67 13.74
C PHE A 197 -17.62 33.20 13.72
N HIS A 198 -17.32 33.73 12.53
CA HIS A 198 -18.16 34.76 11.92
C HIS A 198 -18.36 34.47 10.43
N HIS A 199 -19.63 34.31 10.05
CA HIS A 199 -20.13 34.55 8.71
C HIS A 199 -19.82 36.00 8.32
N ASP A 200 -19.35 36.22 7.10
CA ASP A 200 -19.79 37.38 6.34
C ASP A 200 -19.91 37.04 4.86
N ALA A 201 -21.16 36.95 4.42
CA ALA A 201 -21.55 37.04 3.03
C ALA A 201 -21.82 38.51 2.74
N SER A 202 -21.08 39.10 1.80
CA SER A 202 -21.52 40.32 1.15
C SER A 202 -21.24 40.23 -0.35
N ALA A 203 -22.34 40.16 -1.09
CA ALA A 203 -22.43 40.31 -2.52
C ALA A 203 -22.32 41.79 -2.92
N SER A 204 -21.66 42.07 -4.04
CA SER A 204 -21.91 43.17 -5.01
C SER A 204 -20.71 43.24 -5.97
N LYS A 205 -20.78 43.54 -7.26
CA LYS A 205 -21.83 43.77 -8.26
C LYS A 205 -21.11 43.82 -9.63
N LYS A 206 -21.90 43.60 -10.70
CA LYS A 206 -21.65 43.66 -12.16
C LYS A 206 -20.70 44.75 -12.70
N ASN A 207 -20.03 44.42 -13.83
CA ASN A 207 -20.10 45.08 -15.17
C ASN A 207 -19.29 44.20 -16.15
N ILE A 208 -19.79 43.59 -17.24
CA ILE A 208 -20.37 44.07 -18.51
C ILE A 208 -19.56 45.14 -19.23
N GLN A 209 -18.81 44.71 -20.26
CA GLN A 209 -18.66 45.28 -21.62
C GLN A 209 -17.79 44.25 -22.39
N LYS A 210 -18.25 43.46 -23.36
CA LYS A 210 -18.79 43.80 -24.70
C LYS A 210 -18.04 44.97 -25.31
N ASP A 211 -17.14 44.66 -26.25
CA ASP A 211 -17.07 45.34 -27.53
C ASP A 211 -16.38 44.44 -28.56
N ASN A 212 -17.22 43.97 -29.50
CA ASN A 212 -16.84 43.53 -30.82
C ASN A 212 -17.44 44.60 -31.75
N PRO A 213 -16.67 45.16 -32.67
CA PRO A 213 -17.20 45.25 -34.03
C PRO A 213 -16.14 44.86 -35.08
N GLU A 214 -16.48 43.81 -35.84
CA GLU A 214 -16.30 43.75 -37.30
C GLU A 214 -16.97 44.97 -37.98
N PRO A 215 -16.84 45.18 -39.30
CA PRO A 215 -15.98 44.54 -40.31
C PRO A 215 -15.24 45.59 -41.18
N ASP A 216 -14.38 45.15 -42.09
CA ASP A 216 -14.31 45.73 -43.45
C ASP A 216 -13.57 44.76 -44.39
N SER A 217 -14.36 43.99 -45.13
CA SER A 217 -14.07 43.63 -46.53
C SER A 217 -14.39 44.86 -47.39
N PRO A 218 -13.86 45.08 -48.62
CA PRO A 218 -13.78 44.02 -49.62
C PRO A 218 -12.68 44.09 -50.70
N GLU A 219 -12.62 42.97 -51.42
CA GLU A 219 -12.51 42.81 -52.88
C GLU A 219 -11.25 43.10 -53.70
N SER A 220 -11.15 42.20 -54.70
CA SER A 220 -10.43 42.26 -55.97
C SER A 220 -8.92 42.03 -55.87
N GLY A 221 -8.29 41.17 -56.67
CA GLY A 221 -8.70 40.49 -57.89
C GLY A 221 -7.42 40.12 -58.64
N MET A 222 -7.52 39.08 -59.47
CA MET A 222 -6.46 38.40 -60.26
C MET A 222 -5.76 37.23 -59.57
#